data_AF-A0A0D0ISI8-F1
#
_entry.id   AF-A0A0D0ISI8-F1
#
_cell.length_a   1.000
_cell.length_b   1.000
_cell.length_c   1.000
_cell.angle_alpha   90.00
_cell.angle_beta   90.00
_cell.angle_gamma   90.00
#
_symmetry.space_group_name_H-M   'P 1'
#
loop_
_entity.id
_entity.type
_entity.pdbx_description
1 polymer ?
#
loop_
_entity_poly.entity_id
_entity_poly.type
_entity_poly.pdbx_seq_one_letter_code
_entity_poly.pdbx_strand_id
1 'polypeptide(L)'
;MSASPALEQAVAVFTELGWPGADPATALSLPLGSPEQQRTAVAGLSRGEWGAFETVDPSTFGWRSWLGDGIDAGLLALFAIRCGVTAKRAVAILPGSGRLTDELVTAVVADRGPEYAAAFVANAERGGGRLWIDASSRFAGVTVRLVHDFALPVPDSLDYLRDWAVYAFGAPANEGWLQPRGRGGISPEVLAPRFAEHARVAVASGLSVTGPFGGLLPAALERGWISEPEALALAIAGLDAAQRPGDRKVWAEFLTGPLALTSEANRSELLDRADALVSAIATGDAALIEAFGPALISAGDEHTLGEVLQLGLSARTKKARRALLLAAAERPRPNAAAAASAAELIAPIAAGNDAPLARAAARVLEAWGIAGPAAGSAAESAAGNAAQAAVGPGSEAGGTGDSVGSGGSPAAILRGRWEATPELWSVPRFTLGNTGFDAAAGLDAAAGLAPVSGQDDTARGDTGRGDTEHSEASLESLAAALTEAAAELTGRPEGGPLTQRPSGCSRSRTSSRTETSPRPAPRCAA
;
A
#
# COMPACT_ATOMS: atom_id res chain seq x y z
N MET A 1 -10.16 30.62 22.21
CA MET A 1 -11.52 30.97 22.74
C MET A 1 -11.63 30.46 24.18
N SER A 2 -12.80 30.50 24.83
CA SER A 2 -13.03 29.96 26.19
C SER A 2 -14.03 28.81 26.19
N ALA A 3 -14.16 28.12 27.33
CA ALA A 3 -15.25 27.19 27.58
C ALA A 3 -16.63 27.89 27.48
N SER A 4 -17.68 27.09 27.29
CA SER A 4 -19.07 27.56 27.41
C SER A 4 -19.64 27.22 28.79
N PRO A 5 -20.59 28.00 29.34
CA PRO A 5 -21.19 27.71 30.64
C PRO A 5 -21.83 26.33 30.76
N ALA A 6 -22.32 25.76 29.65
CA ALA A 6 -22.85 24.40 29.62
C ALA A 6 -21.73 23.33 29.72
N LEU A 7 -20.57 23.58 29.10
CA LEU A 7 -19.39 22.71 29.22
C LEU A 7 -18.83 22.77 30.65
N GLU A 8 -18.75 23.95 31.25
CA GLU A 8 -18.35 24.13 32.66
C GLU A 8 -19.26 23.36 33.62
N GLN A 9 -20.59 23.44 33.44
CA GLN A 9 -21.56 22.67 34.23
C GLN A 9 -21.40 21.15 34.04
N ALA A 10 -21.11 20.69 32.82
CA ALA A 10 -20.85 19.27 32.58
C ALA A 10 -19.53 18.78 33.19
N VAL A 11 -18.47 19.60 33.16
CA VAL A 11 -17.18 19.30 33.84
C VAL A 11 -17.35 19.33 35.36
N ALA A 12 -18.21 20.20 35.90
CA ALA A 12 -18.55 20.20 37.32
C ALA A 12 -19.24 18.89 37.74
N VAL A 13 -20.23 18.41 36.96
CA VAL A 13 -20.88 17.10 37.22
C VAL A 13 -19.88 15.94 37.11
N PHE A 14 -19.03 15.92 36.08
CA PHE A 14 -17.95 14.93 35.92
C PHE A 14 -17.01 14.90 37.15
N THR A 15 -16.70 16.08 37.70
CA THR A 15 -15.86 16.25 38.88
C THR A 15 -16.56 15.81 40.17
N GLU A 16 -17.82 16.19 40.35
CA GLU A 16 -18.67 15.78 41.49
C GLU A 16 -18.79 14.25 41.58
N LEU A 17 -18.90 13.58 40.43
CA LEU A 17 -19.01 12.12 40.31
C LEU A 17 -17.66 11.37 40.44
N GLY A 18 -16.56 12.08 40.73
CA GLY A 18 -15.26 11.47 41.03
C GLY A 18 -14.52 10.86 39.84
N TRP A 19 -14.84 11.27 38.60
CA TRP A 19 -14.11 10.82 37.41
C TRP A 19 -12.68 11.38 37.23
N PRO A 20 -12.34 12.63 37.64
CA PRO A 20 -10.98 13.15 37.51
C PRO A 20 -9.95 12.28 38.24
N GLY A 21 -8.94 11.80 37.51
CA GLY A 21 -7.87 10.95 38.05
C GLY A 21 -8.26 9.48 38.29
N ALA A 22 -9.48 9.06 37.94
CA ALA A 22 -9.86 7.65 37.96
C ALA A 22 -9.09 6.85 36.89
N ASP A 23 -8.87 5.55 37.14
CA ASP A 23 -8.29 4.63 36.15
C ASP A 23 -9.28 4.44 34.98
N PRO A 24 -8.89 4.71 33.71
CA PRO A 24 -9.72 4.46 32.54
C PRO A 24 -10.30 3.04 32.48
N ALA A 25 -9.60 2.02 32.98
CA ALA A 25 -10.11 0.64 33.03
C ALA A 25 -11.38 0.49 33.89
N THR A 26 -11.65 1.43 34.79
CA THR A 26 -12.86 1.47 35.65
C THR A 26 -14.03 2.25 35.04
N ALA A 27 -13.90 2.83 33.84
CA ALA A 27 -14.90 3.73 33.26
C ALA A 27 -16.33 3.15 33.12
N LEU A 28 -16.49 1.82 33.10
CA LEU A 28 -17.79 1.14 33.11
C LEU A 28 -18.44 1.01 34.50
N SER A 29 -17.65 0.99 35.59
CA SER A 29 -18.16 0.93 36.97
C SER A 29 -18.31 2.29 37.64
N LEU A 30 -17.70 3.34 37.10
CA LEU A 30 -17.86 4.72 37.59
C LEU A 30 -19.33 5.21 37.48
N PRO A 31 -19.79 6.05 38.43
CA PRO A 31 -21.17 6.52 38.48
C PRO A 31 -21.48 7.55 37.39
N LEU A 32 -22.71 7.55 36.88
CA LEU A 32 -23.20 8.52 35.89
C LEU A 32 -24.05 9.65 36.50
N GLY A 33 -24.29 9.62 37.82
CA GLY A 33 -25.15 10.58 38.51
C GLY A 33 -26.64 10.37 38.25
N SER A 34 -27.47 11.28 38.78
CA SER A 34 -28.92 11.28 38.59
C SER A 34 -29.33 11.59 37.14
N PRO A 35 -30.60 11.33 36.75
CA PRO A 35 -31.11 11.73 35.43
C PRO A 35 -30.99 13.25 35.14
N GLU A 36 -30.88 14.09 36.17
CA GLU A 36 -30.65 15.53 36.07
C GLU A 36 -29.19 15.81 35.72
N GLN A 37 -28.26 15.22 36.48
CA GLN A 37 -26.81 15.30 36.24
C GLN A 37 -26.46 14.77 34.84
N GLN A 38 -27.03 13.64 34.42
CA GLN A 38 -26.85 13.09 33.08
C GLN A 38 -27.37 14.03 31.97
N ARG A 39 -28.53 14.68 32.17
CA ARG A 39 -29.06 15.67 31.22
C ARG A 39 -28.16 16.91 31.12
N THR A 40 -27.64 17.41 32.24
CA THR A 40 -26.65 18.50 32.27
C THR A 40 -25.36 18.11 31.54
N ALA A 41 -24.83 16.92 31.82
CA ALA A 41 -23.65 16.38 31.14
C ALA A 41 -23.85 16.27 29.63
N VAL A 42 -24.96 15.67 29.18
CA VAL A 42 -25.27 15.56 27.74
C VAL A 42 -25.44 16.94 27.10
N ALA A 43 -26.07 17.91 27.77
CA ALA A 43 -26.24 19.26 27.25
C ALA A 43 -24.90 19.98 27.00
N GLY A 44 -23.95 19.87 27.93
CA GLY A 44 -22.62 20.47 27.80
C GLY A 44 -21.67 19.72 26.86
N LEU A 45 -21.71 18.39 26.85
CA LEU A 45 -20.73 17.56 26.14
C LEU A 45 -21.13 17.26 24.68
N SER A 46 -22.41 17.42 24.32
CA SER A 46 -22.91 17.12 22.95
C SER A 46 -22.41 18.06 21.85
N ARG A 47 -21.87 19.25 22.19
CA ARG A 47 -21.51 20.31 21.23
C ARG A 47 -20.27 21.11 21.69
N GLY A 48 -19.75 21.94 20.80
CA GLY A 48 -18.59 22.82 21.05
C GLY A 48 -17.26 22.09 21.06
N GLU A 49 -16.17 22.85 20.98
CA GLU A 49 -14.81 22.29 21.09
C GLU A 49 -14.34 22.29 22.55
N TRP A 50 -13.41 21.37 22.86
CA TRP A 50 -12.82 21.20 24.19
C TRP A 50 -11.43 21.85 24.32
N GLY A 51 -11.06 22.63 23.32
CA GLY A 51 -9.76 23.25 23.15
C GLY A 51 -9.58 23.69 21.69
N ALA A 52 -8.42 24.25 21.37
CA ALA A 52 -8.04 24.56 19.99
C ALA A 52 -6.53 24.45 19.81
N PHE A 53 -6.09 24.26 18.56
CA PHE A 53 -4.71 24.53 18.19
C PHE A 53 -4.51 26.04 18.10
N GLU A 54 -3.75 26.59 19.03
CA GLU A 54 -3.45 28.01 19.17
C GLU A 54 -1.94 28.19 19.47
N THR A 55 -1.41 29.40 19.33
CA THR A 55 -0.05 29.72 19.76
C THR A 55 0.05 29.59 21.28
N VAL A 56 0.88 28.67 21.77
CA VAL A 56 1.07 28.36 23.20
C VAL A 56 2.09 29.32 23.82
N ASP A 57 3.20 29.52 23.11
CA ASP A 57 4.24 30.53 23.36
C ASP A 57 4.70 31.13 22.01
N PRO A 58 5.48 32.23 21.96
CA PRO A 58 5.85 32.91 20.71
C PRO A 58 6.59 32.04 19.67
N SER A 59 7.13 30.89 20.07
CA SER A 59 7.83 29.91 19.23
C SER A 59 7.05 28.60 18.99
N THR A 60 6.08 28.27 19.84
CA THR A 60 5.38 26.96 19.83
C THR A 60 3.88 27.09 19.53
N PHE A 61 3.43 26.42 18.46
CA PHE A 61 2.02 26.19 18.18
C PHE A 61 1.57 24.84 18.77
N GLY A 62 0.41 24.77 19.42
CA GLY A 62 0.02 23.56 20.16
C GLY A 62 -1.43 23.56 20.63
N TRP A 63 -1.85 22.45 21.26
CA TRP A 63 -3.23 22.29 21.73
C TRP A 63 -3.45 22.96 23.08
N ARG A 64 -4.25 24.03 23.11
CA ARG A 64 -4.74 24.68 24.33
C ARG A 64 -6.09 24.06 24.72
N SER A 65 -6.11 23.29 25.82
CA SER A 65 -7.34 22.75 26.42
C SER A 65 -8.22 23.89 26.98
N TRP A 66 -9.53 23.72 26.88
CA TRP A 66 -10.53 24.58 27.57
C TRP A 66 -11.27 23.83 28.68
N LEU A 67 -10.87 22.59 29.01
CA LEU A 67 -11.50 21.76 30.05
C LEU A 67 -11.06 22.11 31.48
N GLY A 68 -10.06 22.98 31.64
CA GLY A 68 -9.38 23.24 32.92
C GLY A 68 -8.26 22.26 33.22
N ASP A 69 -7.46 22.58 34.23
CA ASP A 69 -6.31 21.77 34.64
C ASP A 69 -6.74 20.44 35.26
N GLY A 70 -5.99 19.36 34.98
CA GLY A 70 -6.25 18.02 35.51
C GLY A 70 -7.39 17.24 34.86
N ILE A 71 -8.22 17.86 33.99
CA ILE A 71 -9.31 17.17 33.30
C ILE A 71 -8.79 16.39 32.09
N ASP A 72 -8.89 15.06 32.16
CA ASP A 72 -8.54 14.15 31.07
C ASP A 72 -9.68 14.08 30.03
N ALA A 73 -9.42 14.61 28.84
CA ALA A 73 -10.36 14.58 27.72
C ALA A 73 -10.75 13.14 27.29
N GLY A 74 -9.89 12.14 27.52
CA GLY A 74 -10.22 10.74 27.28
C GLY A 74 -11.26 10.21 28.25
N LEU A 75 -11.05 10.42 29.56
CA LEU A 75 -12.05 10.07 30.58
C LEU A 75 -13.36 10.82 30.38
N LEU A 76 -13.30 12.12 30.05
CA LEU A 76 -14.49 12.93 29.76
C LEU A 76 -15.24 12.44 28.52
N ALA A 77 -14.54 11.94 27.49
CA ALA A 77 -15.17 11.31 26.33
C ALA A 77 -15.88 9.99 26.69
N LEU A 78 -15.26 9.13 27.53
CA LEU A 78 -15.91 7.90 28.00
C LEU A 78 -17.15 8.20 28.85
N PHE A 79 -17.08 9.17 29.77
CA PHE A 79 -18.24 9.68 30.52
C PHE A 79 -19.35 10.18 29.59
N ALA A 80 -19.01 11.03 28.61
CA ALA A 80 -19.96 11.57 27.65
C ALA A 80 -20.71 10.47 26.88
N ILE A 81 -20.00 9.43 26.43
CA ILE A 81 -20.60 8.27 25.74
C ILE A 81 -21.60 7.57 26.64
N ARG A 82 -21.20 7.23 27.88
CA ARG A 82 -22.06 6.51 28.83
C ARG A 82 -23.30 7.33 29.23
N CYS A 83 -23.17 8.63 29.44
CA CYS A 83 -24.31 9.55 29.64
C CYS A 83 -25.21 9.70 28.40
N GLY A 84 -24.72 9.36 27.20
CA GLY A 84 -25.54 9.26 25.99
C GLY A 84 -25.40 10.40 24.98
N VAL A 85 -24.22 11.02 24.83
CA VAL A 85 -23.96 11.84 23.63
C VAL A 85 -24.02 10.97 22.37
N THR A 86 -24.37 11.56 21.22
CA THR A 86 -24.53 10.81 19.96
C THR A 86 -23.23 10.16 19.50
N ALA A 87 -23.32 9.03 18.79
CA ALA A 87 -22.15 8.31 18.28
C ALA A 87 -21.28 9.17 17.33
N LYS A 88 -21.88 10.06 16.54
CA LYS A 88 -21.16 11.09 15.75
C LYS A 88 -20.33 12.02 16.63
N ARG A 89 -20.85 12.41 17.81
CA ARG A 89 -20.12 13.24 18.77
C ARG A 89 -19.01 12.46 19.46
N ALA A 90 -19.25 11.20 19.82
CA ALA A 90 -18.25 10.30 20.38
C ALA A 90 -17.00 10.16 19.50
N VAL A 91 -17.19 9.93 18.19
CA VAL A 91 -16.12 9.88 17.17
C VAL A 91 -15.30 11.17 17.10
N ALA A 92 -15.92 12.33 17.36
CA ALA A 92 -15.23 13.62 17.36
C ALA A 92 -14.36 13.82 18.63
N ILE A 93 -14.90 13.49 19.81
CA ILE A 93 -14.29 13.81 21.13
C ILE A 93 -13.33 12.74 21.68
N LEU A 94 -13.49 11.46 21.31
CA LEU A 94 -12.58 10.40 21.74
C LEU A 94 -11.16 10.70 21.24
N PRO A 95 -10.12 10.75 22.10
CA PRO A 95 -8.77 11.13 21.68
C PRO A 95 -8.21 10.16 20.63
N GLY A 96 -7.37 10.68 19.73
CA GLY A 96 -6.62 9.86 18.76
C GLY A 96 -5.29 9.30 19.30
N SER A 97 -4.96 9.57 20.57
CA SER A 97 -3.76 9.08 21.24
C SER A 97 -4.04 7.78 21.99
N GLY A 98 -3.04 6.88 22.04
CA GLY A 98 -3.11 5.57 22.74
C GLY A 98 -3.12 5.65 24.27
N ARG A 99 -3.80 6.67 24.83
CA ARG A 99 -4.07 6.84 26.27
C ARG A 99 -5.31 6.06 26.70
N LEU A 100 -6.23 5.81 25.77
CA LEU A 100 -7.28 4.80 25.87
C LEU A 100 -6.90 3.63 24.96
N THR A 101 -7.20 2.39 25.35
CA THR A 101 -7.02 1.24 24.45
C THR A 101 -8.28 1.02 23.62
N ASP A 102 -8.12 0.39 22.44
CA ASP A 102 -9.26 0.12 21.55
C ASP A 102 -10.28 -0.82 22.22
N GLU A 103 -9.85 -1.72 23.11
CA GLU A 103 -10.71 -2.61 23.90
C GLU A 103 -11.61 -1.83 24.87
N LEU A 104 -11.04 -0.84 25.58
CA LEU A 104 -11.79 -0.01 26.52
C LEU A 104 -12.82 0.86 25.80
N VAL A 105 -12.43 1.47 24.67
CA VAL A 105 -13.36 2.27 23.85
C VAL A 105 -14.45 1.37 23.25
N THR A 106 -14.10 0.17 22.78
CA THR A 106 -15.08 -0.85 22.33
C THR A 106 -16.09 -1.15 23.42
N ALA A 107 -15.64 -1.49 24.63
CA ALA A 107 -16.52 -1.86 25.73
C ALA A 107 -17.46 -0.72 26.16
N VAL A 108 -16.98 0.53 26.17
CA VAL A 108 -17.80 1.72 26.49
C VAL A 108 -18.78 2.08 25.36
N VAL A 109 -18.45 1.81 24.09
CA VAL A 109 -19.40 1.95 22.97
C VAL A 109 -20.41 0.79 22.96
N ALA A 110 -20.01 -0.42 23.39
CA ALA A 110 -20.88 -1.60 23.48
C ALA A 110 -21.90 -1.52 24.63
N ASP A 111 -21.55 -0.88 25.75
CA ASP A 111 -22.47 -0.52 26.88
C ASP A 111 -23.71 0.27 26.39
N ARG A 112 -23.62 0.91 25.22
CA ARG A 112 -24.69 1.67 24.57
C ARG A 112 -25.56 0.86 23.59
N GLY A 113 -25.25 -0.42 23.37
CA GLY A 113 -26.02 -1.37 22.55
C GLY A 113 -25.73 -1.33 21.03
N PRO A 114 -26.26 -2.31 20.27
CA PRO A 114 -25.90 -2.55 18.88
C PRO A 114 -26.23 -1.39 17.92
N GLU A 115 -27.35 -0.70 18.14
CA GLU A 115 -27.73 0.47 17.32
C GLU A 115 -26.71 1.61 17.47
N TYR A 116 -26.20 1.83 18.68
CA TYR A 116 -25.19 2.84 18.95
C TYR A 116 -23.82 2.42 18.39
N ALA A 117 -23.47 1.13 18.51
CA ALA A 117 -22.26 0.57 17.90
C ALA A 117 -22.25 0.71 16.37
N ALA A 118 -23.36 0.37 15.70
CA ALA A 118 -23.50 0.55 14.25
C ALA A 118 -23.44 2.04 13.86
N ALA A 119 -24.09 2.92 14.62
CA ALA A 119 -23.99 4.37 14.42
C ALA A 119 -22.57 4.92 14.69
N PHE A 120 -21.79 4.29 15.56
CA PHE A 120 -20.39 4.66 15.81
C PHE A 120 -19.51 4.28 14.62
N VAL A 121 -19.56 3.02 14.18
CA VAL A 121 -18.86 2.47 13.01
C VAL A 121 -19.11 3.36 11.78
N ALA A 122 -20.37 3.61 11.44
CA ALA A 122 -20.77 4.42 10.28
C ALA A 122 -20.43 5.94 10.39
N ASN A 123 -19.95 6.43 11.53
CA ASN A 123 -19.38 7.78 11.66
C ASN A 123 -17.85 7.77 11.76
N ALA A 124 -17.25 6.73 12.34
CA ALA A 124 -15.80 6.57 12.45
C ALA A 124 -15.14 6.42 11.08
N GLU A 125 -15.73 5.62 10.18
CA GLU A 125 -15.24 5.40 8.81
C GLU A 125 -15.19 6.67 7.95
N ARG A 126 -16.00 7.69 8.29
CA ARG A 126 -16.02 8.98 7.59
C ARG A 126 -14.90 9.92 8.04
N GLY A 127 -14.21 9.59 9.14
CA GLY A 127 -13.14 10.38 9.74
C GLY A 127 -11.76 9.89 9.31
N GLY A 128 -11.35 10.21 8.08
CA GLY A 128 -10.04 9.84 7.53
C GLY A 128 -8.88 10.19 8.47
N GLY A 129 -8.31 9.17 9.10
CA GLY A 129 -7.32 9.30 10.17
C GLY A 129 -6.23 8.24 10.08
N ARG A 130 -5.71 8.02 8.86
CA ARG A 130 -4.58 7.13 8.56
C ARG A 130 -3.30 7.94 8.32
N LEU A 131 -2.14 7.36 8.61
CA LEU A 131 -0.84 7.99 8.34
C LEU A 131 -0.36 7.79 6.89
N TRP A 132 -0.83 6.73 6.22
CA TRP A 132 -0.79 6.49 4.78
C TRP A 132 -1.97 5.60 4.37
N ILE A 133 -2.23 5.43 3.07
CA ILE A 133 -3.48 4.84 2.54
C ILE A 133 -3.87 3.50 3.18
N ASP A 134 -2.91 2.60 3.42
CA ASP A 134 -3.15 1.27 4.00
C ASP A 134 -2.66 1.12 5.46
N ALA A 135 -2.36 2.23 6.15
CA ALA A 135 -2.18 2.23 7.60
C ALA A 135 -3.53 2.10 8.31
N SER A 136 -3.60 1.47 9.48
CA SER A 136 -4.83 1.42 10.27
C SER A 136 -5.30 2.83 10.69
N SER A 137 -6.61 3.08 10.64
CA SER A 137 -7.22 4.35 11.03
C SER A 137 -7.21 4.60 12.55
N ARG A 138 -7.56 5.83 12.95
CA ARG A 138 -7.76 6.27 14.34
C ARG A 138 -8.55 5.27 15.20
N PHE A 139 -9.62 4.69 14.66
CA PHE A 139 -10.57 3.83 15.40
C PHE A 139 -10.58 2.37 14.90
N ALA A 140 -9.57 1.95 14.15
CA ALA A 140 -9.53 0.66 13.45
C ALA A 140 -9.84 -0.57 14.33
N GLY A 141 -9.20 -0.71 15.49
CA GLY A 141 -9.48 -1.83 16.39
C GLY A 141 -10.87 -1.75 17.01
N VAL A 142 -11.37 -0.53 17.26
CA VAL A 142 -12.72 -0.31 17.80
C VAL A 142 -13.79 -0.72 16.80
N THR A 143 -13.71 -0.27 15.55
CA THR A 143 -14.73 -0.57 14.54
C THR A 143 -14.76 -2.05 14.17
N VAL A 144 -13.59 -2.69 13.99
CA VAL A 144 -13.50 -4.12 13.67
C VAL A 144 -14.01 -4.97 14.85
N ARG A 145 -13.70 -4.62 16.10
CA ARG A 145 -14.31 -5.29 17.27
C ARG A 145 -15.83 -5.15 17.26
N LEU A 146 -16.37 -3.93 17.20
CA LEU A 146 -17.82 -3.69 17.24
C LEU A 146 -18.61 -4.41 16.12
N VAL A 147 -18.06 -4.53 14.91
CA VAL A 147 -18.70 -5.27 13.81
C VAL A 147 -18.74 -6.77 14.08
N HIS A 148 -17.70 -7.34 14.71
CA HIS A 148 -17.69 -8.75 15.10
C HIS A 148 -18.52 -9.02 16.37
N ASP A 149 -18.35 -8.23 17.43
CA ASP A 149 -18.98 -8.42 18.75
C ASP A 149 -20.52 -8.35 18.69
N PHE A 150 -21.08 -7.48 17.84
CA PHE A 150 -22.53 -7.37 17.61
C PHE A 150 -23.02 -8.08 16.33
N ALA A 151 -22.15 -8.83 15.64
CA ALA A 151 -22.43 -9.44 14.34
C ALA A 151 -23.08 -8.48 13.31
N LEU A 152 -22.61 -7.22 13.28
CA LEU A 152 -23.14 -6.19 12.37
C LEU A 152 -22.91 -6.57 10.91
N PRO A 153 -23.74 -6.10 9.95
CA PRO A 153 -23.44 -6.23 8.52
C PRO A 153 -22.04 -5.67 8.22
N VAL A 154 -21.25 -6.37 7.40
CA VAL A 154 -19.91 -5.91 7.02
C VAL A 154 -20.01 -4.61 6.22
N PRO A 155 -19.37 -3.51 6.66
CA PRO A 155 -19.30 -2.28 5.87
C PRO A 155 -18.57 -2.50 4.54
N ASP A 156 -19.16 -2.01 3.45
CA ASP A 156 -18.59 -1.97 2.10
C ASP A 156 -17.53 -0.87 1.92
N SER A 157 -17.43 0.03 2.90
CA SER A 157 -16.44 1.08 3.03
C SER A 157 -15.01 0.56 2.95
N LEU A 158 -14.26 1.01 1.94
CA LEU A 158 -12.83 0.69 1.78
C LEU A 158 -11.97 1.13 2.97
N ASP A 159 -12.44 2.06 3.81
CA ASP A 159 -11.74 2.39 5.06
C ASP A 159 -11.92 1.28 6.12
N TYR A 160 -13.14 0.81 6.36
CA TYR A 160 -13.35 -0.35 7.24
C TYR A 160 -12.62 -1.59 6.74
N LEU A 161 -12.70 -1.87 5.43
CA LEU A 161 -12.12 -3.08 4.84
C LEU A 161 -10.58 -3.09 4.91
N ARG A 162 -9.91 -1.93 4.85
CA ARG A 162 -8.48 -1.81 5.16
C ARG A 162 -8.17 -2.08 6.63
N ASP A 163 -8.96 -1.50 7.54
CA ASP A 163 -8.76 -1.71 8.98
C ASP A 163 -8.94 -3.18 9.36
N TRP A 164 -10.01 -3.81 8.89
CA TRP A 164 -10.22 -5.25 9.01
C TRP A 164 -9.06 -6.05 8.44
N ALA A 165 -8.56 -5.73 7.24
CA ALA A 165 -7.42 -6.44 6.64
C ALA A 165 -6.13 -6.31 7.48
N VAL A 166 -5.84 -5.14 8.05
CA VAL A 166 -4.69 -4.95 8.96
C VAL A 166 -4.82 -5.82 10.21
N TYR A 167 -6.01 -5.89 10.81
CA TYR A 167 -6.24 -6.70 12.01
C TYR A 167 -6.27 -8.21 11.73
N ALA A 168 -6.90 -8.64 10.64
CA ALA A 168 -6.96 -10.04 10.23
C ALA A 168 -5.60 -10.59 9.76
N PHE A 169 -4.73 -9.75 9.19
CA PHE A 169 -3.37 -10.18 8.83
C PHE A 169 -2.55 -10.50 10.09
N GLY A 170 -2.69 -9.70 11.14
CA GLY A 170 -2.17 -9.99 12.48
C GLY A 170 -0.65 -9.82 12.63
N ALA A 171 -0.16 -9.78 13.88
CA ALA A 171 1.26 -9.65 14.16
C ALA A 171 2.02 -10.96 13.89
N PRO A 172 3.30 -10.93 13.45
CA PRO A 172 4.10 -9.74 13.13
C PRO A 172 3.82 -9.15 11.73
N ALA A 173 3.06 -9.86 10.88
CA ALA A 173 2.86 -9.51 9.48
C ALA A 173 2.22 -8.12 9.27
N ASN A 174 1.44 -7.65 10.25
CA ASN A 174 0.78 -6.34 10.22
C ASN A 174 1.57 -5.17 10.84
N GLU A 175 2.79 -5.37 11.36
CA GLU A 175 3.60 -4.32 12.03
C GLU A 175 3.99 -3.14 11.11
N GLY A 176 3.98 -3.38 9.79
CA GLY A 176 4.15 -2.35 8.76
C GLY A 176 2.92 -1.47 8.54
N TRP A 177 1.75 -1.88 9.05
CA TRP A 177 0.45 -1.26 8.74
C TRP A 177 -0.32 -0.80 9.99
N LEU A 178 -0.15 -1.48 11.13
CA LEU A 178 -0.78 -1.14 12.40
C LEU A 178 -0.18 0.14 13.01
N GLN A 179 -1.01 1.18 13.18
CA GLN A 179 -0.60 2.50 13.69
C GLN A 179 -1.52 3.02 14.81
N PRO A 180 -0.98 3.43 15.98
CA PRO A 180 0.44 3.34 16.36
C PRO A 180 0.90 1.88 16.54
N ARG A 181 2.19 1.64 16.33
CA ARG A 181 2.81 0.34 16.66
C ARG A 181 2.62 0.07 18.16
N GLY A 182 2.03 -1.07 18.50
CA GLY A 182 1.64 -1.40 19.88
C GLY A 182 0.18 -1.10 20.26
N ARG A 183 -0.67 -0.64 19.32
CA ARG A 183 -2.13 -0.45 19.52
C ARG A 183 -2.87 -1.70 20.07
N GLY A 184 -2.32 -2.90 19.86
CA GLY A 184 -2.95 -4.18 20.24
C GLY A 184 -3.50 -4.94 19.02
N GLY A 185 -3.99 -6.16 19.27
CA GLY A 185 -4.51 -7.07 18.25
C GLY A 185 -5.86 -7.67 18.63
N ILE A 186 -6.62 -8.12 17.64
CA ILE A 186 -7.89 -8.84 17.83
C ILE A 186 -7.60 -10.35 17.73
N SER A 187 -8.27 -11.17 18.54
CA SER A 187 -8.04 -12.63 18.53
C SER A 187 -8.46 -13.24 17.18
N PRO A 188 -7.66 -14.18 16.62
CA PRO A 188 -8.09 -15.09 15.55
C PRO A 188 -9.50 -15.66 15.73
N GLU A 189 -9.89 -15.99 16.96
CA GLU A 189 -11.18 -16.62 17.29
C GLU A 189 -12.37 -15.68 17.05
N VAL A 190 -12.15 -14.36 17.14
CA VAL A 190 -13.16 -13.34 16.83
C VAL A 190 -13.26 -13.12 15.32
N LEU A 191 -12.12 -13.13 14.62
CA LEU A 191 -12.04 -12.76 13.20
C LEU A 191 -12.37 -13.90 12.23
N ALA A 192 -11.85 -15.10 12.49
CA ALA A 192 -11.95 -16.25 11.58
C ALA A 192 -13.40 -16.65 11.23
N PRO A 193 -14.38 -16.69 12.17
CA PRO A 193 -15.74 -17.15 11.85
C PRO A 193 -16.48 -16.32 10.79
N ARG A 194 -16.08 -15.06 10.58
CA ARG A 194 -16.65 -14.15 9.56
C ARG A 194 -15.64 -13.76 8.49
N PHE A 195 -14.50 -14.46 8.36
CA PHE A 195 -13.46 -14.11 7.41
C PHE A 195 -13.94 -14.14 5.96
N ALA A 196 -14.58 -15.23 5.51
CA ALA A 196 -15.07 -15.36 4.14
C ALA A 196 -16.15 -14.34 3.78
N GLU A 197 -16.99 -13.94 4.75
CA GLU A 197 -17.98 -12.86 4.57
C GLU A 197 -17.27 -11.53 4.27
N HIS A 198 -16.29 -11.15 5.09
CA HIS A 198 -15.50 -9.94 4.89
C HIS A 198 -14.67 -9.97 3.61
N ALA A 199 -14.08 -11.12 3.27
CA ALA A 199 -13.27 -11.27 2.07
C ALA A 199 -14.08 -11.10 0.77
N ARG A 200 -15.34 -11.56 0.75
CA ARG A 200 -16.29 -11.28 -0.36
C ARG A 200 -16.57 -9.79 -0.51
N VAL A 201 -16.87 -9.09 0.58
CA VAL A 201 -17.12 -7.63 0.54
C VAL A 201 -15.85 -6.87 0.15
N ALA A 202 -14.68 -7.28 0.65
CA ALA A 202 -13.39 -6.70 0.26
C ALA A 202 -13.11 -6.82 -1.24
N VAL A 203 -13.35 -7.98 -1.85
CA VAL A 203 -13.21 -8.16 -3.31
C VAL A 203 -14.26 -7.36 -4.07
N ALA A 204 -15.54 -7.41 -3.66
CA ALA A 204 -16.64 -6.70 -4.32
C ALA A 204 -16.49 -5.17 -4.30
N SER A 205 -15.97 -4.60 -3.21
CA SER A 205 -15.65 -3.16 -3.10
C SER A 205 -14.35 -2.77 -3.81
N GLY A 206 -13.59 -3.71 -4.37
CA GLY A 206 -12.32 -3.45 -5.06
C GLY A 206 -11.18 -3.07 -4.11
N LEU A 207 -11.08 -3.71 -2.93
CA LEU A 207 -9.95 -3.52 -2.02
C LEU A 207 -8.64 -3.97 -2.69
N SER A 208 -7.66 -3.07 -2.73
CA SER A 208 -6.37 -3.33 -3.39
C SER A 208 -5.56 -4.40 -2.65
N VAL A 209 -5.03 -5.35 -3.41
CA VAL A 209 -4.22 -6.47 -2.91
C VAL A 209 -2.73 -6.14 -2.84
N THR A 210 -2.28 -4.98 -3.33
CA THR A 210 -0.89 -4.53 -3.09
C THR A 210 -0.64 -4.05 -1.65
N GLY A 211 -1.69 -3.92 -0.83
CA GLY A 211 -1.62 -3.66 0.61
C GLY A 211 -1.73 -4.92 1.47
N PRO A 212 -2.13 -4.83 2.75
CA PRO A 212 -2.20 -5.97 3.67
C PRO A 212 -3.15 -7.09 3.22
N PHE A 213 -4.17 -6.79 2.41
CA PHE A 213 -5.16 -7.76 1.95
C PHE A 213 -4.57 -8.87 1.05
N GLY A 214 -3.60 -8.55 0.18
CA GLY A 214 -2.97 -9.57 -0.68
C GLY A 214 -2.09 -10.56 0.10
N GLY A 215 -1.45 -10.12 1.19
CA GLY A 215 -0.72 -11.00 2.10
C GLY A 215 -1.64 -11.82 3.01
N LEU A 216 -2.81 -11.26 3.35
CA LEU A 216 -3.83 -11.90 4.18
C LEU A 216 -4.48 -13.11 3.48
N LEU A 217 -4.73 -13.07 2.16
CA LEU A 217 -5.43 -14.16 1.47
C LEU A 217 -4.69 -15.52 1.52
N PRO A 218 -3.38 -15.62 1.19
CA PRO A 218 -2.59 -16.83 1.44
C PRO A 218 -2.59 -17.24 2.92
N ALA A 219 -2.34 -16.28 3.83
CA ALA A 219 -2.28 -16.56 5.25
C ALA A 219 -3.61 -17.08 5.82
N ALA A 220 -4.75 -16.62 5.31
CA ALA A 220 -6.08 -17.09 5.71
C ALA A 220 -6.37 -18.51 5.20
N LEU A 221 -5.89 -18.86 4.00
CA LEU A 221 -5.95 -20.21 3.45
C LEU A 221 -5.10 -21.19 4.27
N GLU A 222 -3.84 -20.81 4.57
CA GLU A 222 -2.94 -21.57 5.45
C GLU A 222 -3.51 -21.79 6.86
N ARG A 223 -4.24 -20.80 7.40
CA ARG A 223 -4.92 -20.87 8.70
C ARG A 223 -6.26 -21.61 8.66
N GLY A 224 -6.76 -22.01 7.49
CA GLY A 224 -8.08 -22.63 7.32
C GLY A 224 -9.27 -21.70 7.60
N TRP A 225 -9.09 -20.38 7.55
CA TRP A 225 -10.17 -19.39 7.71
C TRP A 225 -11.04 -19.24 6.44
N ILE A 226 -10.56 -19.78 5.32
CA ILE A 226 -11.24 -19.84 4.03
C ILE A 226 -10.93 -21.19 3.39
N SER A 227 -11.87 -21.74 2.63
CA SER A 227 -11.66 -22.97 1.85
C SER A 227 -11.00 -22.65 0.49
N GLU A 228 -10.27 -23.60 -0.07
CA GLU A 228 -9.61 -23.45 -1.37
C GLU A 228 -10.58 -23.05 -2.51
N PRO A 229 -11.80 -23.62 -2.64
CA PRO A 229 -12.76 -23.20 -3.67
C PRO A 229 -13.30 -21.77 -3.47
N GLU A 230 -13.47 -21.32 -2.22
CA GLU A 230 -13.88 -19.94 -1.93
C GLU A 230 -12.74 -18.96 -2.21
N ALA A 231 -11.52 -19.29 -1.79
CA ALA A 231 -10.33 -18.48 -2.06
C ALA A 231 -10.07 -18.35 -3.57
N LEU A 232 -10.29 -19.42 -4.34
CA LEU A 232 -10.22 -19.40 -5.79
C LEU A 232 -11.33 -18.53 -6.41
N ALA A 233 -12.59 -18.68 -5.99
CA ALA A 233 -13.69 -17.86 -6.48
C ALA A 233 -13.45 -16.36 -6.25
N LEU A 234 -12.96 -16.00 -5.05
CA LEU A 234 -12.54 -14.63 -4.72
C LEU A 234 -11.37 -14.16 -5.61
N ALA A 235 -10.38 -15.02 -5.87
CA ALA A 235 -9.20 -14.66 -6.65
C ALA A 235 -9.51 -14.46 -8.14
N ILE A 236 -10.41 -15.26 -8.72
CA ILE A 236 -10.91 -15.06 -10.09
C ILE A 236 -11.73 -13.78 -10.19
N ALA A 237 -12.67 -13.53 -9.27
CA ALA A 237 -13.47 -12.30 -9.25
C ALA A 237 -12.60 -11.04 -9.03
N GLY A 238 -11.59 -11.14 -8.16
CA GLY A 238 -10.62 -10.08 -7.92
C GLY A 238 -9.72 -9.79 -9.11
N LEU A 239 -9.30 -10.82 -9.86
CA LEU A 239 -8.51 -10.67 -11.09
C LEU A 239 -9.31 -9.97 -12.19
N ASP A 240 -10.57 -10.35 -12.40
CA ASP A 240 -11.46 -9.76 -13.41
C ASP A 240 -11.73 -8.27 -13.12
N ALA A 241 -11.99 -7.92 -11.86
CA ALA A 241 -12.19 -6.54 -11.44
C ALA A 241 -10.91 -5.66 -11.47
N ALA A 242 -9.71 -6.26 -11.47
CA ALA A 242 -8.46 -5.55 -11.18
C ALA A 242 -7.97 -4.62 -12.31
N GLN A 243 -8.27 -3.33 -12.17
CA GLN A 243 -7.88 -2.29 -13.13
C GLN A 243 -6.37 -2.00 -13.17
N ARG A 244 -5.63 -2.24 -12.08
CA ARG A 244 -4.20 -1.92 -11.96
C ARG A 244 -3.31 -3.14 -12.27
N PRO A 245 -2.18 -2.98 -12.99
CA PRO A 245 -1.21 -4.05 -13.21
C PRO A 245 -0.65 -4.66 -11.91
N GLY A 246 -0.49 -3.84 -10.86
CA GLY A 246 -0.02 -4.30 -9.55
C GLY A 246 -0.99 -5.28 -8.89
N ASP A 247 -2.29 -4.95 -8.86
CA ASP A 247 -3.31 -5.85 -8.30
C ASP A 247 -3.44 -7.13 -9.14
N ARG A 248 -3.48 -7.02 -10.49
CA ARG A 248 -3.52 -8.20 -11.38
C ARG A 248 -2.32 -9.13 -11.20
N LYS A 249 -1.12 -8.59 -11.00
CA LYS A 249 0.08 -9.39 -10.70
C LYS A 249 -0.11 -10.18 -9.39
N VAL A 250 -0.53 -9.53 -8.31
CA VAL A 250 -0.72 -10.19 -7.00
C VAL A 250 -1.81 -11.27 -7.08
N TRP A 251 -2.92 -11.00 -7.79
CA TRP A 251 -3.95 -12.02 -8.04
C TRP A 251 -3.41 -13.23 -8.82
N ALA A 252 -2.61 -13.03 -9.87
CA ALA A 252 -1.99 -14.13 -10.60
C ALA A 252 -0.94 -14.90 -9.77
N GLU A 253 -0.17 -14.22 -8.92
CA GLU A 253 0.76 -14.86 -7.97
C GLU A 253 0.00 -15.70 -6.93
N PHE A 254 -1.19 -15.26 -6.48
CA PHE A 254 -2.05 -16.04 -5.58
C PHE A 254 -2.67 -17.27 -6.27
N LEU A 255 -3.20 -17.09 -7.49
CA LEU A 255 -3.81 -18.15 -8.31
C LEU A 255 -2.80 -19.23 -8.73
N THR A 256 -1.58 -18.85 -9.11
CA THR A 256 -0.56 -19.81 -9.59
C THR A 256 0.31 -20.40 -8.49
N GLY A 257 0.50 -19.68 -7.37
CA GLY A 257 1.27 -20.12 -6.21
C GLY A 257 0.39 -20.88 -5.20
N PRO A 258 -0.12 -20.24 -4.13
CA PRO A 258 -0.90 -20.91 -3.07
C PRO A 258 -2.11 -21.73 -3.54
N LEU A 259 -2.81 -21.31 -4.60
CA LEU A 259 -3.95 -22.06 -5.17
C LEU A 259 -3.56 -23.05 -6.28
N ALA A 260 -2.28 -23.05 -6.69
CA ALA A 260 -1.69 -23.98 -7.67
C ALA A 260 -2.54 -24.23 -8.95
N LEU A 261 -3.32 -23.24 -9.42
CA LEU A 261 -4.31 -23.40 -10.49
C LEU A 261 -3.69 -23.91 -11.80
N THR A 262 -2.45 -23.50 -12.08
CA THR A 262 -1.68 -23.91 -13.27
C THR A 262 -0.92 -25.23 -13.10
N SER A 263 -1.20 -26.01 -12.05
CA SER A 263 -0.60 -27.33 -11.82
C SER A 263 -1.38 -28.44 -12.53
N GLU A 264 -0.71 -29.58 -12.75
CA GLU A 264 -1.30 -30.79 -13.36
C GLU A 264 -2.55 -31.29 -12.61
N ALA A 265 -2.55 -31.17 -11.27
CA ALA A 265 -3.66 -31.60 -10.42
C ALA A 265 -4.93 -30.76 -10.64
N ASN A 266 -4.76 -29.45 -10.85
CA ASN A 266 -5.86 -28.50 -11.00
C ASN A 266 -6.22 -28.25 -12.48
N ARG A 267 -5.80 -29.12 -13.42
CA ARG A 267 -6.09 -28.98 -14.86
C ARG A 267 -7.58 -28.81 -15.18
N SER A 268 -8.51 -29.51 -14.51
CA SER A 268 -9.94 -29.32 -14.80
C SER A 268 -10.35 -27.88 -14.52
N GLU A 269 -10.13 -27.42 -13.28
CA GLU A 269 -10.48 -26.07 -12.84
C GLU A 269 -9.75 -24.98 -13.66
N LEU A 270 -8.52 -25.23 -14.14
CA LEU A 270 -7.85 -24.32 -15.09
C LEU A 270 -8.63 -24.17 -16.41
N LEU A 271 -9.19 -25.26 -16.93
CA LEU A 271 -9.95 -25.30 -18.18
C LEU A 271 -11.39 -24.81 -17.98
N ASP A 272 -12.02 -25.13 -16.84
CA ASP A 272 -13.32 -24.61 -16.41
C ASP A 272 -13.30 -23.08 -16.16
N ARG A 273 -12.10 -22.45 -16.18
CA ARG A 273 -11.86 -21.00 -16.13
C ARG A 273 -11.17 -20.42 -17.38
N ALA A 274 -11.00 -21.20 -18.45
CA ALA A 274 -10.20 -20.81 -19.62
C ALA A 274 -10.58 -19.42 -20.17
N ASP A 275 -11.85 -19.20 -20.49
CA ASP A 275 -12.39 -17.93 -21.03
C ASP A 275 -12.01 -16.71 -20.18
N ALA A 276 -12.11 -16.83 -18.85
CA ALA A 276 -11.79 -15.75 -17.92
C ALA A 276 -10.28 -15.46 -17.87
N LEU A 277 -9.44 -16.50 -17.95
CA LEU A 277 -7.99 -16.37 -18.00
C LEU A 277 -7.49 -15.87 -19.36
N VAL A 278 -8.18 -16.20 -20.46
CA VAL A 278 -7.95 -15.66 -21.80
C VAL A 278 -8.34 -14.18 -21.86
N SER A 279 -9.48 -13.79 -21.27
CA SER A 279 -9.86 -12.39 -21.07
C SER A 279 -8.82 -11.61 -20.27
N ALA A 280 -8.31 -12.19 -19.17
CA ALA A 280 -7.22 -11.61 -18.39
C ALA A 280 -5.92 -11.45 -19.21
N ILE A 281 -5.59 -12.42 -20.07
CA ILE A 281 -4.48 -12.35 -21.04
C ILE A 281 -4.68 -11.23 -22.09
N ALA A 282 -5.92 -10.97 -22.53
CA ALA A 282 -6.25 -9.93 -23.51
C ALA A 282 -5.90 -8.51 -23.05
N THR A 283 -5.70 -8.28 -21.74
CA THR A 283 -5.16 -7.02 -21.20
C THR A 283 -3.74 -6.68 -21.70
N GLY A 284 -3.01 -7.66 -22.27
CA GLY A 284 -1.63 -7.50 -22.72
C GLY A 284 -0.61 -7.45 -21.57
N ASP A 285 -1.03 -7.72 -20.35
CA ASP A 285 -0.20 -7.66 -19.15
C ASP A 285 0.75 -8.85 -19.06
N ALA A 286 2.06 -8.57 -19.07
CA ALA A 286 3.09 -9.61 -19.13
C ALA A 286 3.06 -10.56 -17.92
N ALA A 287 2.60 -10.10 -16.76
CA ALA A 287 2.47 -10.96 -15.58
C ALA A 287 1.43 -12.07 -15.81
N LEU A 288 0.31 -11.75 -16.45
CA LEU A 288 -0.80 -12.68 -16.69
C LEU A 288 -0.49 -13.67 -17.81
N ILE A 289 0.17 -13.17 -18.86
CA ILE A 289 0.61 -13.98 -20.00
C ILE A 289 1.68 -14.98 -19.56
N GLU A 290 2.61 -14.57 -18.68
CA GLU A 290 3.63 -15.47 -18.12
C GLU A 290 3.08 -16.44 -17.07
N ALA A 291 2.01 -16.06 -16.34
CA ALA A 291 1.34 -16.91 -15.36
C ALA A 291 0.47 -18.01 -16.00
N PHE A 292 -0.51 -17.63 -16.82
CA PHE A 292 -1.55 -18.57 -17.30
C PHE A 292 -1.29 -19.11 -18.70
N GLY A 293 -0.67 -18.32 -19.58
CA GLY A 293 -0.51 -18.65 -21.00
C GLY A 293 0.16 -20.00 -21.28
N PRO A 294 1.31 -20.34 -20.64
CA PRO A 294 1.95 -21.64 -20.80
C PRO A 294 1.07 -22.84 -20.40
N ALA A 295 0.30 -22.71 -19.33
CA ALA A 295 -0.56 -23.77 -18.83
C ALA A 295 -1.79 -23.98 -19.74
N LEU A 296 -2.41 -22.88 -20.19
CA LEU A 296 -3.50 -22.92 -21.17
C LEU A 296 -3.05 -23.46 -22.54
N ILE A 297 -1.84 -23.14 -23.01
CA ILE A 297 -1.26 -23.74 -24.23
C ILE A 297 -0.99 -25.24 -24.05
N SER A 298 -0.58 -25.68 -22.88
CA SER A 298 -0.30 -27.10 -22.59
C SER A 298 -1.59 -27.92 -22.47
N ALA A 299 -2.56 -27.44 -21.69
CA ALA A 299 -3.77 -28.18 -21.33
C ALA A 299 -5.01 -27.91 -22.19
N GLY A 300 -5.07 -26.73 -22.82
CA GLY A 300 -6.26 -26.24 -23.52
C GLY A 300 -6.58 -27.00 -24.79
N ASP A 301 -7.79 -26.77 -25.29
CA ASP A 301 -8.17 -27.25 -26.62
C ASP A 301 -7.51 -26.41 -27.74
N GLU A 302 -7.95 -26.64 -28.97
CA GLU A 302 -7.37 -26.02 -30.16
C GLU A 302 -7.86 -24.57 -30.33
N HIS A 303 -9.04 -24.23 -29.80
CA HIS A 303 -9.56 -22.87 -29.72
C HIS A 303 -8.77 -22.05 -28.68
N THR A 304 -8.61 -22.60 -27.47
CA THR A 304 -7.81 -22.02 -26.38
C THR A 304 -6.38 -21.73 -26.84
N LEU A 305 -5.75 -22.70 -27.53
CA LEU A 305 -4.41 -22.55 -28.12
C LEU A 305 -4.35 -21.35 -29.08
N GLY A 306 -5.33 -21.25 -29.99
CA GLY A 306 -5.41 -20.17 -30.97
C GLY A 306 -5.51 -18.78 -30.33
N GLU A 307 -6.42 -18.61 -29.37
CA GLU A 307 -6.64 -17.31 -28.73
C GLU A 307 -5.47 -16.88 -27.84
N VAL A 308 -4.92 -17.78 -27.04
CA VAL A 308 -3.76 -17.48 -26.17
C VAL A 308 -2.53 -17.11 -27.01
N LEU A 309 -2.32 -17.74 -28.18
CA LEU A 309 -1.26 -17.35 -29.11
C LEU A 309 -1.57 -16.01 -29.79
N GLN A 310 -2.78 -15.79 -30.30
CA GLN A 310 -3.16 -14.56 -30.99
C GLN A 310 -3.05 -13.33 -30.08
N LEU A 311 -3.60 -13.41 -28.86
CA LEU A 311 -3.54 -12.33 -27.87
C LEU A 311 -2.12 -12.19 -27.30
N GLY A 312 -1.54 -13.30 -26.85
CA GLY A 312 -0.29 -13.32 -26.10
C GLY A 312 0.97 -13.03 -26.94
N LEU A 313 1.00 -13.41 -28.23
CA LEU A 313 2.12 -13.07 -29.13
C LEU A 313 2.14 -11.58 -29.54
N SER A 314 1.06 -10.83 -29.30
CA SER A 314 1.02 -9.37 -29.49
C SER A 314 1.73 -8.58 -28.39
N ALA A 315 2.02 -9.21 -27.24
CA ALA A 315 2.49 -8.52 -26.04
C ALA A 315 3.84 -7.80 -26.23
N ARG A 316 4.01 -6.66 -25.57
CA ARG A 316 5.21 -5.81 -25.74
C ARG A 316 6.50 -6.52 -25.28
N THR A 317 6.45 -7.26 -24.17
CA THR A 317 7.64 -7.91 -23.61
C THR A 317 8.11 -9.09 -24.46
N LYS A 318 9.42 -9.32 -24.51
CA LYS A 318 10.01 -10.48 -25.20
C LYS A 318 9.92 -11.76 -24.36
N LYS A 319 9.88 -11.62 -23.02
CA LYS A 319 9.82 -12.73 -22.05
C LYS A 319 8.50 -13.49 -22.16
N ALA A 320 7.36 -12.82 -22.02
CA ALA A 320 6.02 -13.40 -22.17
C ALA A 320 5.86 -14.14 -23.51
N ARG A 321 6.12 -13.47 -24.63
CA ARG A 321 6.03 -14.08 -25.97
C ARG A 321 6.91 -15.33 -26.11
N ARG A 322 8.12 -15.31 -25.56
CA ARG A 322 9.02 -16.48 -25.55
C ARG A 322 8.49 -17.61 -24.67
N ALA A 323 7.84 -17.32 -23.55
CA ALA A 323 7.24 -18.35 -22.69
C ALA A 323 6.13 -19.11 -23.42
N LEU A 324 5.25 -18.40 -24.14
CA LEU A 324 4.20 -19.02 -24.96
C LEU A 324 4.77 -19.92 -26.06
N LEU A 325 5.78 -19.44 -26.79
CA LEU A 325 6.43 -20.22 -27.86
C LEU A 325 7.16 -21.46 -27.31
N LEU A 326 7.74 -21.40 -26.11
CA LEU A 326 8.36 -22.57 -25.49
C LEU A 326 7.31 -23.61 -25.08
N ALA A 327 6.18 -23.19 -24.48
CA ALA A 327 5.07 -24.10 -24.18
C ALA A 327 4.44 -24.71 -25.43
N ALA A 328 4.27 -23.92 -26.49
CA ALA A 328 3.72 -24.40 -27.77
C ALA A 328 4.62 -25.45 -28.43
N ALA A 329 5.95 -25.30 -28.33
CA ALA A 329 6.92 -26.28 -28.81
C ALA A 329 7.01 -27.56 -27.96
N GLU A 330 6.28 -27.63 -26.83
CA GLU A 330 6.23 -28.78 -25.91
C GLU A 330 4.84 -29.44 -25.91
N ARG A 331 3.80 -28.76 -26.43
CA ARG A 331 2.50 -29.35 -26.81
C ARG A 331 2.65 -30.26 -28.04
N PRO A 332 1.97 -31.42 -28.10
CA PRO A 332 1.78 -32.18 -29.33
C PRO A 332 1.25 -31.32 -30.48
N ARG A 333 1.58 -31.68 -31.73
CA ARG A 333 1.13 -30.96 -32.93
C ARG A 333 -0.42 -30.82 -32.93
N PRO A 334 -0.97 -29.60 -33.01
CA PRO A 334 -2.42 -29.40 -33.13
C PRO A 334 -2.93 -29.83 -34.52
N ASN A 335 -4.25 -29.91 -34.66
CA ASN A 335 -4.93 -30.25 -35.90
C ASN A 335 -4.53 -29.30 -37.05
N ALA A 336 -4.74 -29.76 -38.30
CA ALA A 336 -4.23 -29.06 -39.48
C ALA A 336 -4.70 -27.59 -39.63
N ALA A 337 -5.91 -27.25 -39.17
CA ALA A 337 -6.41 -25.88 -39.24
C ALA A 337 -5.77 -24.99 -38.16
N ALA A 338 -5.78 -25.43 -36.90
CA ALA A 338 -5.14 -24.71 -35.80
C ALA A 338 -3.63 -24.55 -35.99
N ALA A 339 -2.95 -25.58 -36.52
CA ALA A 339 -1.54 -25.53 -36.92
C ALA A 339 -1.27 -24.47 -38.00
N ALA A 340 -2.16 -24.34 -38.99
CA ALA A 340 -2.03 -23.33 -40.05
C ALA A 340 -2.24 -21.91 -39.51
N SER A 341 -3.32 -21.66 -38.76
CA SER A 341 -3.59 -20.35 -38.15
C SER A 341 -2.47 -19.91 -37.19
N ALA A 342 -1.92 -20.84 -36.40
CA ALA A 342 -0.78 -20.53 -35.54
C ALA A 342 0.51 -20.28 -36.35
N ALA A 343 0.71 -20.92 -37.50
CA ALA A 343 1.85 -20.67 -38.37
C ALA A 343 1.86 -19.24 -38.95
N GLU A 344 0.70 -18.69 -39.28
CA GLU A 344 0.56 -17.29 -39.74
C GLU A 344 1.04 -16.28 -38.68
N LEU A 345 0.79 -16.56 -37.40
CA LEU A 345 1.27 -15.76 -36.27
C LEU A 345 2.77 -15.97 -35.96
N ILE A 346 3.27 -17.20 -36.12
CA ILE A 346 4.60 -17.61 -35.65
C ILE A 346 5.69 -17.43 -36.71
N ALA A 347 5.40 -17.64 -38.00
CA ALA A 347 6.40 -17.54 -39.07
C ALA A 347 7.02 -16.13 -39.21
N PRO A 348 6.29 -15.00 -39.08
CA PRO A 348 6.89 -13.66 -39.06
C PRO A 348 7.83 -13.44 -37.88
N ILE A 349 7.58 -14.12 -36.75
CA ILE A 349 8.45 -14.07 -35.56
C ILE A 349 9.72 -14.91 -35.79
N ALA A 350 9.59 -16.08 -36.42
CA ALA A 350 10.73 -16.94 -36.79
C ALA A 350 11.68 -16.29 -37.81
N ALA A 351 11.15 -15.45 -38.70
CA ALA A 351 11.93 -14.64 -39.65
C ALA A 351 12.46 -13.32 -39.05
N GLY A 352 12.17 -13.02 -37.78
CA GLY A 352 12.49 -11.74 -37.14
C GLY A 352 13.93 -11.62 -36.64
N ASN A 353 14.42 -10.38 -36.54
CA ASN A 353 15.79 -10.07 -36.10
C ASN A 353 16.09 -10.36 -34.61
N ASP A 354 15.08 -10.72 -33.80
CA ASP A 354 15.30 -11.06 -32.39
C ASP A 354 15.71 -12.53 -32.24
N ALA A 355 17.01 -12.82 -32.35
CA ALA A 355 17.53 -14.18 -32.30
C ALA A 355 17.06 -15.05 -31.11
N PRO A 356 16.80 -14.53 -29.89
CA PRO A 356 16.15 -15.31 -28.82
C PRO A 356 14.70 -15.72 -29.13
N LEU A 357 13.86 -14.81 -29.62
CA LEU A 357 12.45 -15.06 -29.93
C LEU A 357 12.27 -15.83 -31.24
N ALA A 358 13.05 -15.51 -32.27
CA ALA A 358 13.04 -16.19 -33.57
C ALA A 358 13.39 -17.68 -33.45
N ARG A 359 14.40 -18.04 -32.63
CA ARG A 359 14.70 -19.45 -32.33
C ARG A 359 13.60 -20.17 -31.56
N ALA A 360 12.87 -19.47 -30.69
CA ALA A 360 11.72 -20.06 -30.00
C ALA A 360 10.57 -20.33 -30.99
N ALA A 361 10.27 -19.37 -31.90
CA ALA A 361 9.28 -19.52 -32.95
C ALA A 361 9.63 -20.63 -33.94
N ALA A 362 10.89 -20.71 -34.38
CA ALA A 362 11.37 -21.78 -35.25
C ALA A 362 11.22 -23.17 -34.60
N ARG A 363 11.51 -23.31 -33.30
CA ARG A 363 11.31 -24.56 -32.54
C ARG A 363 9.84 -25.01 -32.55
N VAL A 364 8.85 -24.10 -32.52
CA VAL A 364 7.44 -24.48 -32.65
C VAL A 364 7.13 -25.04 -34.03
N LEU A 365 7.55 -24.34 -35.09
CA LEU A 365 7.32 -24.77 -36.47
C LEU A 365 7.98 -26.14 -36.76
N GLU A 366 9.18 -26.35 -36.24
CA GLU A 366 9.91 -27.62 -36.30
C GLU A 366 9.20 -28.74 -35.52
N ALA A 367 8.88 -28.52 -34.24
CA ALA A 367 8.20 -29.50 -33.38
C ALA A 367 6.82 -29.91 -33.92
N TRP A 368 6.13 -28.98 -34.58
CA TRP A 368 4.85 -29.24 -35.22
C TRP A 368 4.97 -29.75 -36.66
N GLY A 369 6.17 -29.88 -37.23
CA GLY A 369 6.35 -30.35 -38.61
C GLY A 369 5.64 -29.47 -39.64
N ILE A 370 5.73 -28.15 -39.43
CA ILE A 370 5.21 -27.13 -40.33
C ILE A 370 6.39 -26.67 -41.20
N ALA A 371 6.26 -26.81 -42.52
CA ALA A 371 7.28 -26.36 -43.44
C ALA A 371 7.43 -24.83 -43.31
N GLY A 372 8.54 -24.40 -42.71
CA GLY A 372 8.89 -22.98 -42.65
C GLY A 372 9.08 -22.39 -44.05
N PRO A 373 9.01 -21.05 -44.20
CA PRO A 373 9.32 -20.41 -45.47
C PRO A 373 10.74 -20.80 -45.91
N ALA A 374 10.83 -21.60 -46.97
CA ALA A 374 12.10 -22.10 -47.45
C ALA A 374 13.00 -20.93 -47.86
N ALA A 375 14.32 -21.05 -47.60
CA ALA A 375 15.33 -20.08 -48.01
C ALA A 375 15.59 -20.14 -49.54
N GLY A 376 14.52 -20.05 -50.34
CA GLY A 376 14.47 -20.33 -51.78
C GLY A 376 14.47 -19.09 -52.65
N SER A 377 15.52 -18.27 -52.55
CA SER A 377 15.82 -17.20 -53.52
C SER A 377 17.28 -16.75 -53.54
N ALA A 378 18.10 -17.13 -52.55
CA ALA A 378 19.53 -16.78 -52.49
C ALA A 378 20.41 -17.51 -53.53
N ALA A 379 19.86 -18.45 -54.30
CA ALA A 379 20.60 -19.27 -55.26
C ALA A 379 20.68 -18.67 -56.68
N GLU A 380 19.83 -17.69 -57.03
CA GLU A 380 19.64 -17.26 -58.43
C GLU A 380 20.34 -15.93 -58.78
N SER A 381 20.97 -15.25 -57.81
CA SER A 381 21.80 -14.06 -58.04
C SER A 381 23.29 -14.36 -58.27
N ALA A 382 23.74 -15.58 -57.94
CA ALA A 382 25.16 -15.96 -58.00
C ALA A 382 25.72 -16.16 -59.43
N ALA A 383 24.86 -16.23 -60.45
CA ALA A 383 25.27 -16.39 -61.85
C ALA A 383 25.55 -15.06 -62.58
N GLY A 384 25.32 -13.92 -61.92
CA GLY A 384 25.18 -12.60 -62.58
C GLY A 384 26.31 -11.58 -62.37
N ASN A 385 27.51 -11.97 -61.92
CA ASN A 385 28.60 -11.00 -61.71
C ASN A 385 30.01 -11.61 -61.86
N ALA A 386 30.38 -11.96 -63.11
CA ALA A 386 31.69 -12.55 -63.44
C ALA A 386 32.32 -11.94 -64.72
N ALA A 387 32.04 -10.67 -65.05
CA ALA A 387 32.52 -10.07 -66.29
C ALA A 387 32.62 -8.51 -66.30
N GLN A 388 33.41 -7.90 -65.40
CA GLN A 388 33.99 -6.56 -65.65
C GLN A 388 35.15 -6.19 -64.70
N ALA A 389 35.90 -5.14 -65.05
CA ALA A 389 37.04 -4.54 -64.34
C ALA A 389 38.39 -5.31 -64.35
N ALA A 390 38.96 -5.45 -65.56
CA ALA A 390 40.42 -5.36 -65.74
C ALA A 390 40.78 -3.98 -66.35
N VAL A 391 42.09 -3.63 -66.37
CA VAL A 391 42.72 -2.37 -66.85
C VAL A 391 43.01 -1.31 -65.76
N GLY A 392 44.28 -1.26 -65.32
CA GLY A 392 44.97 -0.01 -64.89
C GLY A 392 45.72 0.64 -66.08
N PRO A 393 46.56 1.69 -65.92
CA PRO A 393 47.79 1.60 -65.10
C PRO A 393 48.30 2.95 -64.46
N GLY A 394 49.49 2.93 -63.85
CA GLY A 394 50.28 4.08 -63.32
C GLY A 394 50.49 4.00 -61.80
N SER A 395 51.69 3.88 -61.21
CA SER A 395 52.90 4.74 -61.19
C SER A 395 52.65 6.16 -60.69
N GLU A 396 53.40 6.77 -59.75
CA GLU A 396 54.59 6.38 -58.94
C GLU A 396 54.81 7.45 -57.81
N ALA A 397 55.70 7.40 -56.79
CA ALA A 397 56.71 6.43 -56.32
C ALA A 397 57.09 6.70 -54.83
N GLY A 398 57.69 5.72 -54.13
CA GLY A 398 58.45 5.88 -52.87
C GLY A 398 57.67 5.96 -51.53
N GLY A 399 58.17 5.47 -50.38
CA GLY A 399 59.30 4.55 -50.15
C GLY A 399 60.25 4.93 -48.99
N THR A 400 60.06 4.35 -47.78
CA THR A 400 61.09 4.08 -46.71
C THR A 400 60.41 3.57 -45.43
N GLY A 401 61.11 2.77 -44.60
CA GLY A 401 60.67 2.41 -43.25
C GLY A 401 60.64 0.90 -42.96
N ASP A 402 61.69 0.38 -42.31
CA ASP A 402 61.89 -1.04 -42.03
C ASP A 402 61.43 -1.50 -40.62
N SER A 403 61.34 -2.82 -40.48
CA SER A 403 61.47 -3.62 -39.24
C SER A 403 60.35 -3.67 -38.17
N VAL A 404 59.72 -4.85 -38.12
CA VAL A 404 59.54 -5.74 -36.94
C VAL A 404 59.21 -5.12 -35.57
N GLY A 405 58.00 -5.40 -35.09
CA GLY A 405 57.63 -5.31 -33.67
C GLY A 405 56.45 -6.22 -33.32
N SER A 406 56.67 -7.25 -32.49
CA SER A 406 55.60 -8.15 -32.02
C SER A 406 54.93 -7.58 -30.76
N GLY A 407 53.60 -7.54 -30.73
CA GLY A 407 52.82 -7.08 -29.58
C GLY A 407 51.34 -7.44 -29.71
N GLY A 408 50.80 -8.13 -28.71
CA GLY A 408 49.38 -8.49 -28.67
C GLY A 408 48.49 -7.28 -28.35
N SER A 409 47.34 -7.18 -29.01
CA SER A 409 46.38 -6.09 -28.77
C SER A 409 45.57 -6.34 -27.49
N PRO A 410 45.61 -5.45 -26.48
CA PRO A 410 44.81 -5.58 -25.27
C PRO A 410 43.35 -5.16 -25.50
N ALA A 411 42.43 -5.63 -24.64
CA ALA A 411 41.02 -5.27 -24.72
C ALA A 411 40.78 -3.77 -24.58
N ALA A 412 39.98 -3.19 -25.47
CA ALA A 412 39.69 -1.75 -25.48
C ALA A 412 38.80 -1.35 -24.28
N ILE A 413 39.36 -0.61 -23.33
CA ILE A 413 38.61 -0.06 -22.20
C ILE A 413 37.79 1.14 -22.68
N LEU A 414 36.50 0.91 -22.93
CA LEU A 414 35.51 1.96 -23.19
C LEU A 414 35.31 2.83 -21.94
N ARG A 415 36.04 3.95 -21.86
CA ARG A 415 35.73 5.03 -20.92
C ARG A 415 34.60 5.89 -21.49
N GLY A 416 33.39 5.74 -20.94
CA GLY A 416 32.28 6.63 -21.24
C GLY A 416 32.62 8.06 -20.83
N ARG A 417 32.37 9.03 -21.71
CA ARG A 417 32.54 10.46 -21.43
C ARG A 417 31.23 10.97 -20.83
N TRP A 418 31.23 11.30 -19.53
CA TRP A 418 30.11 11.97 -18.89
C TRP A 418 30.18 13.45 -19.26
N GLU A 419 29.16 13.94 -19.97
CA GLU A 419 28.96 15.36 -20.25
C GLU A 419 27.77 15.84 -19.42
N ALA A 420 27.86 17.05 -18.87
CA ALA A 420 26.88 17.52 -17.88
C ALA A 420 25.50 17.74 -18.53
N THR A 421 24.44 17.28 -17.85
CA THR A 421 23.05 17.51 -18.28
C THR A 421 22.78 19.01 -18.41
N PRO A 422 22.30 19.51 -19.57
CA PRO A 422 21.90 20.90 -19.72
C PRO A 422 20.78 21.28 -18.75
N GLU A 423 20.70 22.56 -18.34
CA GLU A 423 19.59 23.04 -17.52
C GLU A 423 18.27 22.96 -18.28
N LEU A 424 17.50 21.92 -17.99
CA LEU A 424 16.11 21.79 -18.40
C LEU A 424 15.24 22.61 -17.45
N TRP A 425 14.81 23.77 -17.95
CA TRP A 425 13.78 24.70 -17.45
C TRP A 425 13.90 25.26 -16.03
N SER A 426 13.74 26.59 -15.91
CA SER A 426 13.64 27.27 -14.62
C SER A 426 12.20 27.32 -14.12
N VAL A 427 11.97 26.89 -12.87
CA VAL A 427 10.66 26.95 -12.22
C VAL A 427 10.36 28.39 -11.80
N PRO A 428 9.22 29.00 -12.20
CA PRO A 428 8.82 30.31 -11.69
C PRO A 428 8.60 30.26 -10.18
N ARG A 429 9.32 31.11 -9.42
CA ARG A 429 9.09 31.27 -7.99
C ARG A 429 7.91 32.22 -7.76
N PHE A 430 6.74 31.65 -7.46
CA PHE A 430 5.58 32.43 -7.02
C PHE A 430 5.83 32.95 -5.60
N THR A 431 5.82 34.28 -5.42
CA THR A 431 5.68 34.88 -4.09
C THR A 431 4.21 34.87 -3.70
N LEU A 432 3.89 34.21 -2.58
CA LEU A 432 2.58 34.37 -1.94
C LEU A 432 2.48 35.82 -1.43
N GLY A 433 1.59 36.61 -2.03
CA GLY A 433 1.30 37.96 -1.55
C GLY A 433 0.50 37.89 -0.25
N ASN A 434 0.96 38.60 0.79
CA ASN A 434 0.19 38.78 2.02
C ASN A 434 -1.05 39.64 1.76
N THR A 435 -2.16 39.00 1.38
CA THR A 435 -3.50 39.60 1.46
C THR A 435 -4.16 39.12 2.75
N GLY A 436 -4.33 40.03 3.72
CA GLY A 436 -4.99 39.73 4.99
C GLY A 436 -6.46 39.34 4.79
N PHE A 437 -6.92 38.38 5.59
CA PHE A 437 -8.33 37.97 5.64
C PHE A 437 -9.14 38.93 6.53
N ASP A 438 -9.47 40.12 6.02
CA ASP A 438 -10.60 40.90 6.55
C ASP A 438 -11.89 40.43 5.88
N ALA A 439 -12.71 39.69 6.63
CA ALA A 439 -13.94 39.09 6.14
C ALA A 439 -15.18 39.80 6.70
N ALA A 440 -15.76 40.73 5.91
CA ALA A 440 -17.01 41.40 6.26
C ALA A 440 -17.87 41.71 5.01
N ALA A 441 -19.07 41.12 4.95
CA ALA A 441 -20.06 41.23 3.87
C ALA A 441 -19.58 40.74 2.47
N GLY A 442 -20.47 40.32 1.57
CA GLY A 442 -21.92 40.09 1.67
C GLY A 442 -22.50 39.93 0.26
N LEU A 443 -23.57 39.16 0.09
CA LEU A 443 -24.33 39.18 -1.17
C LEU A 443 -25.15 40.48 -1.20
N ASP A 444 -25.05 41.28 -2.26
CA ASP A 444 -26.11 41.31 -3.28
C ASP A 444 -25.79 42.19 -4.52
N ALA A 445 -26.64 42.04 -5.54
CA ALA A 445 -26.96 43.01 -6.60
C ALA A 445 -25.88 43.43 -7.63
N ALA A 446 -26.39 44.02 -8.71
CA ALA A 446 -25.62 44.48 -9.87
C ALA A 446 -26.00 45.92 -10.28
N ALA A 447 -25.17 46.49 -11.17
CA ALA A 447 -25.35 47.74 -11.91
C ALA A 447 -25.21 49.08 -11.14
N GLY A 448 -24.34 49.96 -11.67
CA GLY A 448 -24.59 51.41 -11.64
C GLY A 448 -23.47 52.33 -11.10
N LEU A 449 -22.83 53.05 -12.02
CA LEU A 449 -22.36 54.45 -11.87
C LEU A 449 -21.39 54.86 -10.73
N ALA A 450 -20.14 55.07 -11.14
CA ALA A 450 -19.28 56.27 -10.92
C ALA A 450 -18.96 56.82 -9.49
N PRO A 451 -17.72 57.34 -9.27
CA PRO A 451 -17.21 57.67 -7.92
C PRO A 451 -17.30 59.17 -7.53
N VAL A 452 -17.14 59.46 -6.23
CA VAL A 452 -16.82 60.78 -5.65
C VAL A 452 -15.75 60.62 -4.56
N SER A 453 -14.97 61.67 -4.31
CA SER A 453 -13.67 61.68 -3.60
C SER A 453 -13.65 62.42 -2.24
N GLY A 454 -12.73 62.00 -1.35
CA GLY A 454 -12.22 62.70 -0.15
C GLY A 454 -11.27 61.75 0.60
N GLN A 455 -10.06 62.08 1.06
CA GLN A 455 -9.59 63.20 1.91
C GLN A 455 -10.23 63.21 3.32
N ASP A 456 -9.48 63.26 4.43
CA ASP A 456 -8.02 63.32 4.60
C ASP A 456 -7.54 62.91 6.02
N ASP A 457 -6.25 63.15 6.32
CA ASP A 457 -5.67 63.47 7.65
C ASP A 457 -5.30 62.38 8.70
N THR A 458 -4.06 61.87 8.53
CA THR A 458 -2.91 61.99 9.49
C THR A 458 -2.84 61.38 10.92
N ALA A 459 -1.57 61.10 11.30
CA ALA A 459 -0.94 61.25 12.64
C ALA A 459 -1.07 60.13 13.71
N ARG A 460 -0.07 59.86 14.58
CA ARG A 460 1.42 60.07 14.58
C ARG A 460 2.06 59.33 15.79
N GLY A 461 3.33 58.90 15.68
CA GLY A 461 4.13 58.30 16.78
C GLY A 461 4.46 56.82 16.54
N ASP A 462 5.68 56.28 16.60
CA ASP A 462 7.00 56.76 17.10
C ASP A 462 7.05 56.96 18.63
N THR A 463 7.96 56.39 19.43
CA THR A 463 9.25 55.69 19.17
C THR A 463 9.34 54.33 19.91
N GLY A 464 10.38 53.50 19.66
CA GLY A 464 10.61 52.27 20.45
C GLY A 464 11.72 51.32 19.99
N ARG A 465 12.96 51.80 19.79
CA ARG A 465 14.10 50.95 19.40
C ARG A 465 14.85 50.40 20.62
N GLY A 466 15.12 49.09 20.63
CA GLY A 466 16.04 48.44 21.55
C GLY A 466 16.64 47.19 20.90
N ASP A 467 17.94 47.20 20.65
CA ASP A 467 18.66 46.11 19.97
C ASP A 467 19.01 44.98 20.98
N THR A 468 19.11 43.71 20.53
CA THR A 468 19.58 42.60 21.38
C THR A 468 20.37 41.58 20.56
N GLU A 469 21.69 41.58 20.71
CA GLU A 469 22.61 40.68 20.00
C GLU A 469 22.69 39.30 20.67
N HIS A 470 22.27 38.22 19.99
CA HIS A 470 22.44 36.84 20.49
C HIS A 470 23.06 35.89 19.45
N SER A 471 24.39 35.96 19.37
CA SER A 471 25.32 34.83 19.12
C SER A 471 25.24 34.04 17.79
N GLU A 472 26.10 34.43 16.84
CA GLU A 472 26.42 33.63 15.63
C GLU A 472 26.98 32.24 15.97
N ALA A 473 27.64 32.06 17.12
CA ALA A 473 28.22 30.78 17.56
C ALA A 473 27.16 29.67 17.73
N SER A 474 25.88 30.01 17.90
CA SER A 474 24.78 29.04 17.91
C SER A 474 24.52 28.43 16.51
N LEU A 475 24.80 29.19 15.44
CA LEU A 475 24.58 28.73 14.06
C LEU A 475 25.74 27.88 13.54
N GLU A 476 26.99 28.23 13.88
CA GLU A 476 28.16 27.38 13.55
C GLU A 476 28.07 26.00 14.22
N SER A 477 27.63 25.95 15.48
CA SER A 477 27.39 24.69 16.21
C SER A 477 26.32 23.83 15.52
N LEU A 478 25.25 24.45 15.01
CA LEU A 478 24.20 23.74 14.27
C LEU A 478 24.70 23.21 12.92
N ALA A 479 25.51 24.00 12.20
CA ALA A 479 26.10 23.63 10.92
C ALA A 479 27.11 22.47 11.06
N ALA A 480 27.89 22.45 12.14
CA ALA A 480 28.79 21.34 12.46
C ALA A 480 28.01 20.04 12.70
N ALA A 481 26.97 20.07 13.54
CA ALA A 481 26.14 18.89 13.83
C ALA A 481 25.41 18.34 12.58
N LEU A 482 24.91 19.21 11.71
CA LEU A 482 24.32 18.82 10.42
C LEU A 482 25.35 18.19 9.46
N THR A 483 26.59 18.67 9.48
CA THR A 483 27.67 18.13 8.65
C THR A 483 28.11 16.74 9.13
N GLU A 484 28.17 16.52 10.45
CA GLU A 484 28.48 15.22 11.05
C GLU A 484 27.38 14.18 10.74
N ALA A 485 26.11 14.55 10.86
CA ALA A 485 24.99 13.68 10.50
C ALA A 485 24.97 13.32 9.00
N ALA A 486 25.34 14.24 8.11
CA ALA A 486 25.47 13.98 6.67
C ALA A 486 26.63 13.02 6.34
N ALA A 487 27.73 13.08 7.11
CA ALA A 487 28.85 12.15 6.99
C ALA A 487 28.46 10.72 7.43
N GLU A 488 27.65 10.55 8.48
CA GLU A 488 27.21 9.21 8.90
C GLU A 488 26.27 8.57 7.85
N LEU A 489 25.38 9.36 7.25
CA LEU A 489 24.43 8.90 6.23
C LEU A 489 25.09 8.52 4.89
N THR A 490 26.23 9.11 4.54
CA THR A 490 26.92 8.84 3.27
C THR A 490 27.93 7.68 3.34
N GLY A 491 28.22 7.16 4.55
CA GLY A 491 29.28 6.17 4.77
C GLY A 491 28.90 4.68 4.66
N ARG A 492 27.67 4.33 4.27
CA ARG A 492 27.18 2.93 4.31
C ARG A 492 26.91 2.36 2.90
N PRO A 493 27.58 1.27 2.48
CA PRO A 493 27.22 0.53 1.27
C PRO A 493 25.93 -0.30 1.49
N GLU A 494 25.18 -0.53 0.43
CA GLU A 494 23.95 -1.33 0.47
C GLU A 494 24.23 -2.83 0.69
N GLY A 495 23.35 -3.49 1.47
CA GLY A 495 23.28 -4.96 1.54
C GLY A 495 24.21 -5.63 2.58
N GLY A 496 23.73 -5.77 3.81
CA GLY A 496 24.35 -6.63 4.83
C GLY A 496 23.42 -6.94 6.01
N PRO A 497 23.38 -8.17 6.54
CA PRO A 497 22.48 -8.54 7.63
C PRO A 497 22.94 -7.96 8.98
N LEU A 498 21.98 -7.66 9.86
CA LEU A 498 22.22 -7.12 11.20
C LEU A 498 22.90 -8.15 12.12
N THR A 499 24.21 -8.07 12.26
CA THR A 499 24.94 -8.79 13.31
C THR A 499 24.69 -8.14 14.67
N GLN A 500 24.04 -8.88 15.58
CA GLN A 500 23.79 -8.41 16.95
C GLN A 500 25.10 -8.16 17.69
N ARG A 501 25.28 -6.97 18.28
CA ARG A 501 26.34 -6.75 19.27
C ARG A 501 25.96 -7.44 20.59
N PRO A 502 26.86 -8.21 21.22
CA PRO A 502 26.55 -8.92 22.45
C PRO A 502 26.46 -7.94 23.64
N SER A 503 25.37 -8.03 24.40
CA SER A 503 25.21 -7.27 25.65
C SER A 503 26.20 -7.75 26.71
N GLY A 504 26.90 -6.79 27.36
CA GLY A 504 27.95 -7.09 28.34
C GLY A 504 27.42 -7.77 29.61
N CYS A 505 28.15 -8.78 30.09
CA CYS A 505 27.79 -9.55 31.28
C CYS A 505 28.22 -8.82 32.58
N SER A 506 27.25 -8.46 33.43
CA SER A 506 27.47 -8.18 34.85
C SER A 506 27.16 -9.43 35.67
N ARG A 507 28.05 -9.80 36.61
CA ARG A 507 27.95 -11.04 37.40
C ARG A 507 27.51 -10.75 38.83
N SER A 508 26.54 -11.51 39.33
CA SER A 508 26.37 -11.78 40.76
C SER A 508 26.09 -13.27 41.01
N ARG A 509 26.82 -13.81 41.98
CA ARG A 509 26.67 -15.15 42.58
C ARG A 509 25.72 -15.03 43.79
N THR A 510 25.07 -16.04 44.37
CA THR A 510 24.95 -17.50 44.12
C THR A 510 23.73 -18.02 44.89
N SER A 511 23.23 -19.20 44.48
CA SER A 511 22.80 -20.36 45.31
C SER A 511 21.39 -20.87 44.96
N SER A 512 21.03 -22.16 44.93
CA SER A 512 21.69 -23.47 44.70
C SER A 512 20.83 -24.55 45.38
N ARG A 513 19.95 -25.23 44.62
CA ARG A 513 19.27 -26.52 44.87
C ARG A 513 18.45 -26.83 43.60
N THR A 514 18.55 -27.95 42.89
CA THR A 514 18.28 -29.37 43.23
C THR A 514 16.88 -29.59 43.83
N GLU A 515 16.05 -30.55 43.36
CA GLU A 515 16.31 -31.67 42.43
C GLU A 515 15.02 -32.27 41.80
N THR A 516 15.19 -33.18 40.84
CA THR A 516 14.24 -34.25 40.39
C THR A 516 12.81 -33.92 39.93
N SER A 517 12.51 -34.34 38.69
CA SER A 517 11.20 -34.86 38.28
C SER A 517 11.14 -36.39 38.57
N PRO A 518 9.96 -37.04 38.64
CA PRO A 518 9.39 -37.62 37.41
C PRO A 518 7.84 -37.62 37.32
N ARG A 519 7.34 -38.01 36.14
CA ARG A 519 5.93 -38.42 35.89
C ARG A 519 5.55 -39.68 36.68
N PRO A 520 4.24 -39.98 36.77
CA PRO A 520 3.78 -41.21 36.11
C PRO A 520 2.47 -41.05 35.30
N ALA A 521 2.17 -42.06 34.48
CA ALA A 521 0.86 -42.27 33.84
C ALA A 521 0.60 -43.77 33.62
N PRO A 522 -0.64 -44.24 33.86
CA PRO A 522 -1.28 -45.33 33.11
C PRO A 522 -2.64 -44.87 32.54
N ARG A 523 -2.96 -45.07 31.26
CA ARG A 523 -3.38 -46.31 30.56
C ARG A 523 -4.80 -46.83 30.90
N CYS A 524 -5.72 -46.56 29.95
CA CYS A 524 -6.68 -47.49 29.33
C CYS A 524 -7.73 -48.24 30.18
N ALA A 525 -8.97 -47.75 30.13
CA ALA A 525 -10.20 -48.50 29.78
C ALA A 525 -11.31 -47.47 29.46
N ALA A 526 -12.26 -47.68 28.54
CA ALA A 526 -12.48 -48.81 27.61
C ALA A 526 -12.77 -48.28 26.20
#